data_AF-A0A7Z7EUT1-F1
#
_entry.id   AF-A0A7Z7EUT1-F1
#
_cell.length_a   1.000
_cell.length_b   1.000
_cell.length_c   1.000
_cell.angle_alpha   90.00
_cell.angle_beta   90.00
_cell.angle_gamma   90.00
#
_symmetry.space_group_name_H-M   'P 1'
#
loop_
_entity.id
_entity.type
_entity.pdbx_description
1 polymer ?
#
loop_
_entity_poly.entity_id
_entity_poly.type
_entity_poly.pdbx_seq_one_letter_code
_entity_poly.pdbx_strand_id
1 'polypeptide(L)'
;MTRRKKTRTTGPLAPSKKPLEPKSKKAPATRTGPHKGHKPGSRFNVAAAKPNTPSSAKSSTDPRHGSKKPIKLVDPNQVTPTPARQKLFDRAAALAELNALQNDARLQKLLAKLEADQELTPSELEYVDLRTDRFNQLAEQLGIEIDDEDDEDFDGEYADDEDDWELDEDERD
;
A
#
# COMPACT_ATOMS: atom_id res chain seq x y z
N MET A 1 -57.85 14.56 -68.36
CA MET A 1 -57.01 14.39 -67.15
C MET A 1 -57.69 15.06 -65.97
N THR A 2 -57.74 14.36 -64.83
CA THR A 2 -58.68 14.53 -63.73
C THR A 2 -58.13 15.43 -62.62
N ARG A 3 -58.92 16.39 -62.11
CA ARG A 3 -58.55 17.21 -60.93
C ARG A 3 -59.55 16.94 -59.80
N ARG A 4 -59.22 16.01 -58.91
CA ARG A 4 -59.93 15.83 -57.63
C ARG A 4 -59.35 16.77 -56.58
N LYS A 5 -60.17 17.65 -56.00
CA LYS A 5 -59.76 18.51 -54.87
C LYS A 5 -59.88 17.72 -53.56
N LYS A 6 -58.85 17.77 -52.71
CA LYS A 6 -58.84 17.13 -51.39
C LYS A 6 -59.56 18.02 -50.39
N THR A 7 -60.67 17.56 -49.81
CA THR A 7 -61.30 18.18 -48.64
C THR A 7 -60.75 17.54 -47.37
N ARG A 8 -60.57 18.31 -46.29
CA ARG A 8 -60.09 17.79 -45.00
C ARG A 8 -61.28 17.45 -44.13
N THR A 9 -61.42 16.18 -43.77
CA THR A 9 -62.44 15.67 -42.84
C THR A 9 -62.26 16.30 -41.47
N THR A 10 -63.25 17.06 -40.99
CA THR A 10 -63.26 17.57 -39.61
C THR A 10 -63.89 16.50 -38.72
N GLY A 11 -63.06 15.81 -37.94
CA GLY A 11 -63.51 14.83 -36.96
C GLY A 11 -64.28 15.48 -35.80
N PRO A 12 -65.08 14.71 -35.04
CA PRO A 12 -65.86 15.26 -33.94
C PRO A 12 -64.95 15.83 -32.84
N LEU A 13 -65.31 17.00 -32.32
CA LEU A 13 -64.63 17.63 -31.17
C LEU A 13 -64.80 16.71 -29.95
N ALA A 14 -63.69 16.49 -29.22
CA ALA A 14 -63.49 15.48 -28.18
C ALA A 14 -64.69 15.19 -27.24
N PRO A 15 -64.80 13.96 -26.68
CA PRO A 15 -65.89 13.62 -25.77
C PRO A 15 -65.85 14.48 -24.50
N SER A 16 -67.03 14.92 -24.03
CA SER A 16 -67.15 15.73 -22.81
C SER A 16 -66.81 14.91 -21.57
N LYS A 17 -66.25 15.57 -20.54
CA LYS A 17 -65.91 14.91 -19.27
C LYS A 17 -67.17 14.55 -18.49
N LYS A 18 -67.18 13.36 -17.87
CA LYS A 18 -68.25 12.92 -16.97
C LYS A 18 -68.37 13.87 -15.76
N PRO A 19 -69.58 14.15 -15.25
CA PRO A 19 -69.76 15.01 -14.08
C PRO A 19 -69.18 14.33 -12.83
N LEU A 20 -68.57 15.13 -11.97
CA LEU A 20 -67.89 14.67 -10.75
C LEU A 20 -68.91 14.43 -9.63
N GLU A 21 -68.96 13.22 -9.08
CA GLU A 21 -69.82 12.91 -7.93
C GLU A 21 -69.39 13.67 -6.66
N PRO A 22 -70.34 14.14 -5.83
CA PRO A 22 -70.03 14.87 -4.61
C PRO A 22 -69.45 13.92 -3.55
N LYS A 23 -68.16 14.08 -3.24
CA LYS A 23 -67.50 13.34 -2.15
C LYS A 23 -68.12 13.72 -0.80
N SER A 24 -68.41 12.73 0.04
CA SER A 24 -68.92 12.92 1.40
C SER A 24 -67.92 13.73 2.24
N LYS A 25 -68.42 14.80 2.87
CA LYS A 25 -67.62 15.68 3.73
C LYS A 25 -67.26 14.90 5.01
N LYS A 26 -65.99 14.56 5.20
CA LYS A 26 -65.50 14.01 6.47
C LYS A 26 -65.62 15.08 7.57
N ALA A 27 -66.01 14.65 8.78
CA ALA A 27 -66.18 15.51 9.94
C ALA A 27 -64.93 16.35 10.25
N PRO A 28 -65.07 17.58 10.79
CA PRO A 28 -63.92 18.45 11.05
C PRO A 28 -63.00 17.83 12.09
N ALA A 29 -61.71 17.69 11.76
CA ALA A 29 -60.71 17.21 12.69
C ALA A 29 -60.61 18.14 13.91
N THR A 30 -60.56 17.55 15.10
CA THR A 30 -60.35 18.25 16.37
C THR A 30 -59.09 19.10 16.31
N ARG A 31 -59.19 20.38 16.69
CA ARG A 31 -58.07 21.34 16.71
C ARG A 31 -56.95 20.82 17.60
N THR A 32 -55.80 20.53 17.02
CA THR A 32 -54.57 20.30 17.77
C THR A 32 -54.19 21.60 18.48
N GLY A 33 -53.85 21.53 19.77
CA GLY A 33 -53.50 22.70 20.58
C GLY A 33 -52.29 23.47 20.04
N PRO A 34 -51.99 24.67 20.59
CA PRO A 34 -50.87 25.48 20.11
C PRO A 34 -49.56 24.70 20.23
N HIS A 35 -48.92 24.46 19.09
CA HIS A 35 -47.63 23.79 19.03
C HIS A 35 -46.60 24.72 19.69
N LYS A 36 -46.03 24.29 20.82
CA LYS A 36 -44.84 24.96 21.38
C LYS A 36 -43.76 24.88 20.30
N GLY A 37 -43.29 26.02 19.81
CA GLY A 37 -42.38 26.10 18.67
C GLY A 37 -41.14 25.22 18.84
N HIS A 38 -40.39 25.03 17.76
CA HIS A 38 -39.14 24.27 17.81
C HIS A 38 -38.19 24.85 18.87
N LYS A 39 -37.45 23.96 19.54
CA LYS A 39 -36.44 24.35 20.54
C LYS A 39 -35.47 25.37 19.92
N PRO A 40 -35.01 26.38 20.68
CA PRO A 40 -34.06 27.37 20.17
C PRO A 40 -32.78 26.68 19.68
N GLY A 41 -32.30 27.10 18.50
CA GLY A 41 -31.12 26.53 17.87
C GLY A 41 -29.86 26.77 18.70
N SER A 42 -29.11 25.71 18.96
CA SER A 42 -27.83 25.77 19.66
C SER A 42 -26.75 26.35 18.74
N ARG A 43 -26.49 27.65 18.82
CA ARG A 43 -25.44 28.33 18.04
C ARG A 43 -24.04 28.19 18.65
N PHE A 44 -23.94 27.80 19.91
CA PHE A 44 -22.69 27.78 20.68
C PHE A 44 -22.17 26.38 21.03
N ASN A 45 -22.97 25.32 20.87
CA ASN A 45 -22.40 23.97 20.91
C ASN A 45 -21.78 23.68 19.55
N VAL A 46 -20.47 23.89 19.45
CA VAL A 46 -19.65 23.19 18.46
C VAL A 46 -19.88 21.71 18.73
N ALA A 47 -20.71 21.08 17.90
CA ALA A 47 -20.93 19.65 17.99
C ALA A 47 -19.57 18.99 17.81
N ALA A 48 -19.02 18.43 18.90
CA ALA A 48 -17.90 17.51 18.83
C ALA A 48 -18.21 16.53 17.70
N ALA A 49 -17.31 16.44 16.72
CA ALA A 49 -17.46 15.62 15.55
C ALA A 49 -17.86 14.21 16.02
N LYS A 50 -19.13 13.85 15.83
CA LYS A 50 -19.58 12.50 16.15
C LYS A 50 -18.77 11.56 15.26
N PRO A 51 -18.13 10.52 15.82
CA PRO A 51 -17.47 9.52 14.99
C PRO A 51 -18.52 8.97 14.02
N ASN A 52 -18.13 8.81 12.76
CA ASN A 52 -18.95 8.28 11.67
C ASN A 52 -19.44 6.86 12.02
N THR A 53 -20.49 6.76 12.82
CA THR A 53 -21.26 5.53 12.98
C THR A 53 -22.13 5.38 11.72
N PRO A 54 -22.16 4.21 11.08
CA PRO A 54 -23.02 3.99 9.92
C PRO A 54 -24.49 3.97 10.36
N SER A 55 -25.09 5.16 10.47
CA SER A 55 -26.52 5.29 10.70
C SER A 55 -27.25 4.79 9.45
N SER A 56 -27.81 3.59 9.55
CA SER A 56 -28.69 2.94 8.57
C SER A 56 -30.07 3.62 8.45
N ALA A 57 -30.21 4.89 8.84
CA ALA A 57 -31.43 5.65 8.63
C ALA A 57 -31.34 6.39 7.29
N LYS A 58 -32.19 5.99 6.33
CA LYS A 58 -32.43 6.73 5.08
C LYS A 58 -33.08 8.08 5.40
N SER A 59 -32.32 9.03 5.94
CA SER A 59 -32.77 10.42 6.05
C SER A 59 -32.85 10.98 4.62
N SER A 60 -33.98 11.60 4.27
CA SER A 60 -34.14 12.32 3.00
C SER A 60 -33.07 13.41 2.92
N THR A 61 -31.98 13.12 2.22
CA THR A 61 -30.90 14.07 2.01
C THR A 61 -31.37 15.07 0.95
N ASP A 62 -31.11 16.36 1.19
CA ASP A 62 -31.47 17.44 0.27
C ASP A 62 -30.90 17.13 -1.13
N PRO A 63 -31.72 17.15 -2.21
CA PRO A 63 -31.24 16.90 -3.57
C PRO A 63 -30.14 17.85 -4.03
N ARG A 64 -29.98 19.02 -3.40
CA ARG A 64 -28.90 19.97 -3.69
C ARG A 64 -27.55 19.53 -3.12
N HIS A 65 -27.53 18.71 -2.08
CA HIS A 65 -26.31 18.13 -1.53
C HIS A 65 -26.07 16.75 -2.14
N GLY A 66 -25.07 16.66 -3.03
CA GLY A 66 -24.66 15.41 -3.65
C GLY A 66 -24.19 14.34 -2.64
N SER A 67 -24.10 13.09 -3.10
CA SER A 67 -23.62 11.97 -2.29
C SER A 67 -22.17 12.18 -1.84
N LYS A 68 -21.96 12.33 -0.52
CA LYS A 68 -20.63 12.40 0.11
C LYS A 68 -20.11 11.04 0.62
N LYS A 69 -20.68 9.93 0.16
CA LYS A 69 -20.22 8.60 0.55
C LYS A 69 -18.86 8.32 -0.09
N PRO A 70 -17.81 7.95 0.67
CA PRO A 70 -16.52 7.62 0.07
C PRO A 70 -16.67 6.40 -0.84
N ILE A 71 -16.13 6.52 -2.06
CA ILE A 71 -16.08 5.43 -3.04
C ILE A 71 -14.66 4.87 -3.03
N LYS A 72 -14.53 3.55 -2.96
CA LYS A 72 -13.22 2.89 -3.03
C LYS A 72 -12.64 3.06 -4.44
N LEU A 73 -11.38 3.45 -4.53
CA LEU A 73 -10.69 3.70 -5.79
C LEU A 73 -10.28 2.41 -6.53
N VAL A 74 -10.18 1.29 -5.81
CA VAL A 74 -9.73 -0.01 -6.34
C VAL A 74 -10.88 -1.01 -6.27
N ASP A 75 -11.08 -1.76 -7.36
CA ASP A 75 -12.09 -2.81 -7.46
C ASP A 75 -11.77 -3.95 -6.48
N PRO A 76 -12.70 -4.35 -5.59
CA PRO A 76 -12.45 -5.44 -4.63
C PRO A 76 -12.37 -6.82 -5.31
N ASN A 77 -12.74 -6.91 -6.59
CA ASN A 77 -12.72 -8.15 -7.37
C ASN A 77 -11.52 -8.25 -8.32
N GLN A 78 -10.67 -7.23 -8.40
CA GLN A 78 -9.40 -7.35 -9.10
C GLN A 78 -8.39 -8.02 -8.17
N VAL A 79 -8.31 -9.34 -8.28
CA VAL A 79 -7.22 -10.14 -7.72
C VAL A 79 -5.97 -9.76 -8.51
N THR A 80 -5.30 -8.69 -8.09
CA THR A 80 -3.92 -8.46 -8.52
C THR A 80 -3.10 -9.63 -8.00
N PRO A 81 -2.28 -10.30 -8.84
CA PRO A 81 -1.34 -11.28 -8.32
C PRO A 81 -0.46 -10.53 -7.32
N THR A 82 -0.62 -10.87 -6.05
CA THR A 82 0.30 -10.41 -5.00
C THR A 82 1.71 -10.59 -5.56
N PRO A 83 2.55 -9.53 -5.63
CA PRO A 83 3.92 -9.73 -6.06
C PRO A 83 4.48 -10.83 -5.16
N ALA A 84 4.91 -11.93 -5.78
CA ALA A 84 5.52 -13.03 -5.06
C ALA A 84 6.57 -12.39 -4.16
N ARG A 85 6.39 -12.49 -2.84
CA ARG A 85 7.33 -11.93 -1.87
C ARG A 85 8.68 -12.47 -2.29
N GLN A 86 9.55 -11.59 -2.79
CA GLN A 86 10.92 -11.95 -3.13
C GLN A 86 11.45 -12.64 -1.88
N LYS A 87 11.90 -13.90 -2.03
CA LYS A 87 12.45 -14.64 -0.90
C LYS A 87 13.56 -13.76 -0.34
N LEU A 88 13.36 -13.26 0.88
CA LEU A 88 14.39 -12.54 1.61
C LEU A 88 15.62 -13.44 1.59
N PHE A 89 16.75 -12.89 1.15
CA PHE A 89 18.01 -13.61 1.15
C PHE A 89 18.25 -14.21 2.55
N ASP A 90 18.41 -15.53 2.61
CA ASP A 90 18.64 -16.22 3.87
C ASP A 90 20.14 -16.17 4.20
N ARG A 91 20.52 -15.12 4.91
CA ARG A 91 21.90 -14.90 5.36
C ARG A 91 22.45 -16.07 6.18
N ALA A 92 21.60 -16.73 6.98
CA ALA A 92 22.03 -17.84 7.84
C ALA A 92 22.38 -19.08 7.00
N ALA A 93 21.59 -19.36 5.96
CA ALA A 93 21.88 -20.44 5.03
C ALA A 93 23.18 -20.19 4.25
N ALA A 94 23.40 -18.96 3.76
CA ALA A 94 24.62 -18.59 3.05
C ALA A 94 25.88 -18.72 3.93
N LEU A 95 25.81 -18.29 5.20
CA LEU A 95 26.91 -18.47 6.16
C LEU A 95 27.22 -19.94 6.45
N ALA A 96 26.19 -20.78 6.56
CA ALA A 96 26.38 -22.21 6.79
C ALA A 96 27.06 -22.88 5.58
N GLU A 97 26.71 -22.49 4.36
CA GLU A 97 27.35 -23.00 3.14
C GLU A 97 28.82 -22.55 3.07
N LEU A 98 29.11 -21.29 3.37
CA LEU A 98 30.49 -20.76 3.40
C LEU A 98 31.36 -21.54 4.40
N ASN A 99 30.86 -21.78 5.60
CA ASN A 99 31.56 -22.57 6.62
C ASN A 99 31.80 -24.03 6.17
N ALA A 100 30.82 -24.62 5.47
CA ALA A 100 30.99 -25.96 4.90
C ALA A 100 32.09 -26.00 3.82
N LEU A 101 32.21 -24.96 2.98
CA LEU A 101 33.28 -24.85 1.99
C LEU A 101 34.66 -24.70 2.65
N GLN A 102 34.76 -23.86 3.68
CA GLN A 102 36.01 -23.66 4.44
C GLN A 102 36.52 -24.96 5.08
N ASN A 103 35.60 -25.83 5.50
CA ASN A 103 35.90 -27.11 6.15
C ASN A 103 35.84 -28.32 5.19
N ASP A 104 35.79 -28.13 3.87
CA ASP A 104 35.78 -29.26 2.92
C ASP A 104 37.15 -29.96 2.90
N ALA A 105 37.19 -31.16 3.48
CA ALA A 105 38.39 -32.00 3.54
C ALA A 105 38.96 -32.38 2.17
N ARG A 106 38.14 -32.41 1.10
CA ARG A 106 38.64 -32.68 -0.26
C ARG A 106 39.37 -31.46 -0.80
N LEU A 107 38.78 -30.28 -0.67
CA LEU A 107 39.37 -29.02 -1.11
C LEU A 107 40.70 -28.77 -0.39
N GLN A 108 40.73 -28.92 0.94
CA GLN A 108 41.94 -28.76 1.75
C GLN A 108 43.09 -29.68 1.30
N LYS A 109 42.79 -30.94 0.93
CA LYS A 109 43.81 -31.87 0.41
C LYS A 109 44.36 -31.45 -0.95
N LEU A 110 43.52 -30.90 -1.82
CA LEU A 110 43.95 -30.42 -3.14
C LEU A 110 44.82 -29.16 -3.00
N LEU A 111 44.45 -28.24 -2.10
CA LEU A 111 45.25 -27.06 -1.79
C LEU A 111 46.60 -27.43 -1.17
N ALA A 112 46.64 -28.39 -0.25
CA ALA A 112 47.89 -28.89 0.32
C ALA A 112 48.83 -29.55 -0.73
N LYS A 113 48.27 -30.18 -1.78
CA LYS A 113 49.06 -30.69 -2.90
C LYS A 113 49.65 -29.54 -3.74
N LEU A 114 48.87 -28.49 -3.99
CA LEU A 114 49.35 -27.28 -4.68
C LEU A 114 50.48 -26.61 -3.89
N GLU A 115 50.36 -26.52 -2.56
CA GLU A 115 51.42 -26.00 -1.69
C GLU A 115 52.69 -26.86 -1.72
N ALA A 116 52.54 -28.17 -1.93
CA ALA A 116 53.65 -29.11 -2.09
C ALA A 116 54.20 -29.19 -3.54
N ASP A 117 53.84 -28.24 -4.41
CA ASP A 117 54.19 -28.18 -5.84
C ASP A 117 53.86 -29.48 -6.62
N GLN A 118 52.83 -30.22 -6.19
CA GLN A 118 52.38 -31.43 -6.89
C GLN A 118 51.38 -31.08 -7.99
N GLU A 119 51.54 -31.71 -9.16
CA GLU A 119 50.61 -31.52 -10.29
C GLU A 119 49.22 -32.08 -9.95
N LEU A 120 48.19 -31.25 -10.11
CA LEU A 120 46.79 -31.67 -10.04
C LEU A 120 46.29 -32.08 -11.42
N THR A 121 45.38 -33.05 -11.42
CA THR A 121 44.67 -33.41 -12.66
C THR A 121 43.74 -32.28 -13.10
N PRO A 122 43.41 -32.15 -14.40
CA PRO A 122 42.53 -31.07 -14.88
C PRO A 122 41.15 -31.08 -14.19
N SER A 123 40.62 -32.25 -13.84
CA SER A 123 39.35 -32.38 -13.11
C SER A 123 39.44 -31.97 -11.63
N GLU A 124 40.63 -32.06 -11.02
CA GLU A 124 40.87 -31.56 -9.67
C GLU A 124 41.02 -30.03 -9.68
N LEU A 125 41.67 -29.47 -10.69
CA LEU A 125 41.78 -28.02 -10.89
C LEU A 125 40.40 -27.39 -11.11
N GLU A 126 39.60 -27.93 -12.04
CA GLU A 126 38.21 -27.47 -12.26
C GLU A 126 37.37 -27.54 -10.98
N TYR A 127 37.61 -28.54 -10.12
CA TYR A 127 36.93 -28.63 -8.83
C TYR A 127 37.35 -27.51 -7.88
N VAL A 128 38.65 -27.20 -7.80
CA VAL A 128 39.16 -26.11 -6.96
C VAL A 128 38.54 -24.78 -7.45
N ASP A 129 38.63 -24.50 -8.74
CA ASP A 129 38.12 -23.26 -9.34
C ASP A 129 36.62 -23.08 -9.08
N LEU A 130 35.82 -24.13 -9.26
CA LEU A 130 34.38 -24.08 -8.99
C LEU A 130 34.07 -23.77 -7.51
N ARG A 131 34.90 -24.26 -6.58
CA ARG A 131 34.71 -24.03 -5.14
C ARG A 131 35.15 -22.64 -4.72
N THR A 132 36.25 -22.13 -5.28
CA THR A 132 36.71 -20.75 -5.04
C THR A 132 35.72 -19.74 -5.61
N ASP A 133 35.20 -19.97 -6.81
CA ASP A 133 34.16 -19.11 -7.41
C ASP A 133 32.90 -19.08 -6.54
N ARG A 134 32.49 -20.25 -6.04
CA ARG A 134 31.31 -20.34 -5.16
C ARG A 134 31.55 -19.61 -3.83
N PHE A 135 32.76 -19.68 -3.30
CA PHE A 135 33.15 -18.97 -2.07
C PHE A 135 33.05 -17.45 -2.28
N ASN A 136 33.60 -16.93 -3.38
CA ASN A 136 33.56 -15.50 -3.71
C ASN A 136 32.11 -15.00 -3.86
N GLN A 137 31.26 -15.75 -4.56
CA GLN A 137 29.83 -15.43 -4.69
C GLN A 137 29.12 -15.39 -3.33
N LEU A 138 29.42 -16.32 -2.43
CA LEU A 138 28.81 -16.34 -1.09
C LEU A 138 29.29 -15.17 -0.23
N ALA A 139 30.56 -14.80 -0.34
CA ALA A 139 31.11 -13.65 0.36
C ALA A 139 30.48 -12.34 -0.13
N GLU A 140 30.37 -12.14 -1.45
CA GLU A 140 29.68 -10.99 -2.04
C GLU A 140 28.21 -10.91 -1.58
N GLN A 141 27.49 -12.03 -1.59
CA GLN A 141 26.11 -12.11 -1.10
C GLN A 141 25.97 -11.75 0.39
N LEU A 142 27.00 -12.03 1.19
CA LEU A 142 27.05 -11.69 2.60
C LEU A 142 27.54 -10.27 2.87
N GLY A 143 28.04 -9.57 1.84
CA GLY A 143 28.69 -8.26 1.95
C GLY A 143 30.04 -8.33 2.64
N ILE A 144 30.74 -9.46 2.49
CA ILE A 144 32.14 -9.58 2.90
C ILE A 144 32.94 -9.21 1.65
N GLU A 145 33.49 -8.01 1.63
CA GLU A 145 34.44 -7.59 0.61
C GLU A 145 35.69 -8.45 0.80
N ILE A 146 35.87 -9.44 -0.09
CA ILE A 146 37.14 -10.14 -0.26
C ILE A 146 37.89 -9.23 -1.22
N ASP A 147 38.64 -8.30 -0.66
CA ASP A 147 39.43 -7.41 -1.49
C ASP A 147 40.56 -8.22 -2.12
N ASP A 148 40.48 -8.40 -3.44
CA ASP A 148 41.55 -8.97 -4.25
C ASP A 148 42.63 -7.90 -4.58
N GLU A 149 42.43 -6.65 -4.15
CA GLU A 149 43.19 -5.46 -4.56
C GLU A 149 43.45 -4.45 -3.41
N ASP A 150 43.50 -4.87 -2.13
CA ASP A 150 43.81 -3.95 -1.00
C ASP A 150 45.32 -3.66 -0.88
N ASP A 151 45.82 -2.89 -1.84
CA ASP A 151 47.04 -2.08 -1.74
C ASP A 151 46.65 -0.58 -1.71
N GLU A 152 45.47 -0.21 -1.19
CA GLU A 152 45.03 1.19 -1.02
C GLU A 152 44.64 1.51 0.43
N ASP A 153 45.66 1.91 1.20
CA ASP A 153 45.57 2.83 2.34
C ASP A 153 44.42 2.59 3.34
N PHE A 154 44.68 1.74 4.33
CA PHE A 154 44.17 1.96 5.68
C PHE A 154 44.78 3.26 6.23
N ASP A 155 44.30 4.41 5.74
CA ASP A 155 44.56 5.69 6.35
C ASP A 155 43.73 5.75 7.64
N GLY A 156 44.44 5.59 8.76
CA GLY A 156 43.91 5.71 10.11
C GLY A 156 43.55 7.16 10.46
N GLU A 157 42.68 7.80 9.67
CA GLU A 157 42.21 9.18 9.92
C GLU A 157 40.91 9.19 10.72
N TYR A 158 40.93 8.58 11.91
CA TYR A 158 39.97 8.85 12.99
C TYR A 158 40.68 8.77 14.35
N ALA A 159 41.79 9.50 14.49
CA ALA A 159 42.46 9.76 15.76
C ALA A 159 42.64 11.27 16.00
N ASP A 160 41.64 12.08 15.61
CA ASP A 160 41.59 13.53 15.88
C ASP A 160 40.21 13.97 16.40
N ASP A 161 39.64 13.21 17.35
CA ASP A 161 38.41 13.60 18.07
C ASP A 161 38.54 13.30 19.58
N GLU A 162 39.76 13.41 20.15
CA GLU A 162 40.01 13.27 21.60
C GLU A 162 40.58 14.54 22.27
N ASP A 163 40.44 15.73 21.67
CA ASP A 163 40.96 16.98 22.29
C ASP A 163 39.92 18.11 22.41
N ASP A 164 38.65 17.77 22.63
CA ASP A 164 37.58 18.74 22.94
C ASP A 164 36.71 18.31 24.15
N TRP A 165 37.36 17.86 25.23
CA TRP A 165 36.77 17.90 26.57
C TRP A 165 37.40 19.03 27.38
N GLU A 166 37.19 20.24 26.86
CA GLU A 166 37.44 21.52 27.50
C GLU A 166 37.20 21.42 29.01
N LEU A 167 38.31 21.46 29.73
CA LEU A 167 38.39 21.38 31.18
C LEU A 167 37.86 22.71 31.71
N ASP A 168 36.53 22.79 31.90
CA ASP A 168 35.84 23.84 32.65
C ASP A 168 36.32 23.77 34.11
N GLU A 169 37.54 24.24 34.36
CA GLU A 169 38.05 24.64 35.67
C GLU A 169 37.51 26.04 36.00
N ASP A 170 36.18 26.16 36.00
CA ASP A 170 35.48 27.31 36.56
C ASP A 170 35.67 27.32 38.09
N GLU A 171 36.55 28.22 38.52
CA GLU A 171 36.38 29.12 39.66
C GLU A 171 35.35 28.66 40.71
N ARG A 172 35.85 28.04 41.79
CA ARG A 172 35.19 28.09 43.10
C ARG A 172 36.18 28.53 44.17
N ASP A 173 36.22 29.85 44.38
CA ASP A 173 36.48 30.47 45.68
C ASP A 173 35.44 30.02 46.74
#